data_AF-A0A293LRM1-F1
#
_entry.id   AF-A0A293LRM1-F1
#
_cell.length_a   1.000
_cell.length_b   1.000
_cell.length_c   1.000
_cell.angle_alpha   90.00
_cell.angle_beta   90.00
_cell.angle_gamma   90.00
#
_symmetry.space_group_name_H-M   'P 1'
#
loop_
_entity.id
_entity.type
_entity.pdbx_description
1 polymer ?
#
loop_
_entity_poly.entity_id
_entity_poly.type
_entity_poly.pdbx_seq_one_letter_code
_entity_poly.pdbx_strand_id
1 'polypeptide(L)'
;MSSLLLTDTFRQLVRFSTVQTDNDVFRLHYRFTGVLLFTCSVLVSATQFFGNPMYCVTHDMVPPKIMNQNQSYATRYLICEVLNLINVLGQIFFINKFLGGMFTTYGTEVIRFMNEDPEVRYDPMTMIFPKMTKCRFHRYGTSGDVQKHDSICLLPLNIINEKVYIFLWFWLGVLAVISGLA
;
A
#
# COMPACT_ATOMS: atom_id res chain seq x y z
N MET A 1 -17.65 23.12 -29.60
CA MET A 1 -16.83 21.91 -29.89
C MET A 1 -15.96 21.48 -28.71
N SER A 2 -15.55 22.39 -27.80
CA SER A 2 -14.74 22.11 -26.60
C SER A 2 -15.50 21.55 -25.37
N SER A 3 -16.81 21.77 -25.25
CA SER A 3 -17.61 21.30 -24.11
C SER A 3 -18.05 19.82 -24.21
N LEU A 4 -18.09 19.25 -25.42
CA LEU A 4 -18.45 17.84 -25.65
C LEU A 4 -17.32 16.88 -25.26
N LEU A 5 -16.07 17.23 -25.58
CA LEU A 5 -14.89 16.44 -25.20
C LEU A 5 -14.72 16.31 -23.68
N LEU A 6 -14.99 17.37 -22.91
CA LEU A 6 -14.90 17.32 -21.44
C LEU A 6 -15.96 16.39 -20.83
N THR A 7 -17.17 16.34 -21.40
CA THR A 7 -18.25 15.49 -20.88
C THR A 7 -17.97 14.01 -21.14
N ASP A 8 -17.38 13.68 -22.30
CA ASP A 8 -16.97 12.31 -22.63
C ASP A 8 -15.73 11.86 -21.84
N THR A 9 -14.78 12.76 -21.59
CA THR A 9 -13.61 12.48 -20.73
C THR A 9 -14.04 12.25 -19.28
N PHE A 10 -14.98 13.04 -18.78
CA PHE A 10 -15.54 12.88 -17.43
C PHE A 10 -16.41 11.63 -17.30
N ARG A 11 -17.16 11.26 -18.34
CA ARG A 11 -17.95 10.01 -18.41
C ARG A 11 -17.05 8.76 -18.50
N GLN A 12 -15.89 8.85 -19.14
CA GLN A 12 -14.87 7.80 -19.09
C GLN A 12 -14.23 7.67 -17.70
N LEU A 13 -14.01 8.79 -16.99
CA LEU A 13 -13.49 8.81 -15.61
C LEU A 13 -14.48 8.21 -14.59
N VAL A 14 -15.79 8.34 -14.85
CA VAL A 14 -16.87 7.81 -13.98
C VAL A 14 -17.32 6.41 -14.40
N ARG A 15 -16.71 5.79 -15.42
CA ARG A 15 -16.95 4.37 -15.72
C ARG A 15 -16.25 3.51 -14.67
N PHE A 16 -16.94 3.33 -13.54
CA PHE A 16 -16.65 2.28 -12.57
C PHE A 16 -16.50 0.97 -13.33
N SER A 17 -15.29 0.41 -13.33
CA SER A 17 -15.04 -0.90 -13.93
C SER A 17 -16.02 -1.89 -13.29
N THR A 18 -16.94 -2.44 -14.09
CA THR A 18 -17.96 -3.40 -13.63
C THR A 18 -17.41 -4.81 -13.44
N VAL A 19 -16.09 -4.97 -13.34
CA VAL A 19 -15.42 -6.21 -12.98
C VAL A 19 -14.55 -5.92 -11.76
N GLN A 20 -15.10 -6.21 -10.59
CA GLN A 20 -14.44 -6.03 -9.31
C GLN A 20 -13.41 -7.16 -9.14
N THR A 21 -12.22 -6.96 -9.72
CA THR A 21 -11.05 -7.84 -9.56
C THR A 21 -10.34 -7.62 -8.22
N ASP A 22 -10.67 -6.52 -7.53
CA ASP A 22 -10.11 -6.15 -6.26
C ASP A 22 -10.82 -6.88 -5.11
N ASN A 23 -10.07 -7.72 -4.40
CA ASN A 23 -10.52 -8.37 -3.18
C ASN A 23 -10.96 -7.32 -2.15
N ASP A 24 -11.99 -7.61 -1.35
CA ASP A 24 -12.54 -6.69 -0.33
C ASP A 24 -11.46 -6.13 0.62
N VAL A 25 -10.41 -6.92 0.81
CA VAL A 25 -9.18 -6.59 1.51
C VAL A 25 -8.44 -5.40 0.90
N PHE A 26 -8.17 -5.41 -0.42
CA PHE A 26 -7.54 -4.27 -1.10
C PHE A 26 -8.44 -3.05 -1.07
N ARG A 27 -9.75 -3.30 -1.18
CA ARG A 27 -10.78 -2.27 -1.08
C ARG A 27 -10.79 -1.57 0.27
N LEU A 28 -10.55 -2.34 1.32
CA LEU A 28 -10.42 -1.85 2.68
C LEU A 28 -9.08 -1.12 2.88
N HIS A 29 -7.99 -1.56 2.25
CA HIS A 29 -6.66 -0.94 2.39
C HIS A 29 -6.60 0.49 1.88
N TYR A 30 -7.01 0.73 0.63
CA TYR A 30 -6.94 2.07 0.07
C TYR A 30 -7.96 3.03 0.72
N ARG A 31 -9.01 2.51 1.34
CA ARG A 31 -10.00 3.30 2.10
C ARG A 31 -9.55 3.56 3.55
N PHE A 32 -9.10 2.55 4.26
CA PHE A 32 -8.83 2.64 5.70
C PHE A 32 -7.52 3.38 5.97
N THR A 33 -6.43 2.99 5.32
CA THR A 33 -5.13 3.65 5.49
C THR A 33 -5.20 5.11 5.03
N GLY A 34 -5.86 5.38 3.90
CA GLY A 34 -6.03 6.74 3.37
C GLY A 34 -6.80 7.65 4.33
N VAL A 35 -7.89 7.13 4.92
CA VAL A 35 -8.68 7.88 5.92
C VAL A 35 -7.90 8.09 7.22
N LEU A 36 -7.17 7.09 7.71
CA LEU A 36 -6.40 7.19 8.95
C LEU A 36 -5.24 8.21 8.83
N LEU A 37 -4.52 8.18 7.71
CA LEU A 37 -3.43 9.14 7.46
C LEU A 37 -3.96 10.55 7.27
N PHE A 38 -5.09 10.70 6.56
CA PHE A 38 -5.76 11.99 6.39
C PHE A 38 -6.23 12.57 7.73
N THR A 39 -6.84 11.76 8.59
CA THR A 39 -7.32 12.22 9.91
C THR A 39 -6.18 12.60 10.85
N CYS A 40 -5.08 11.83 10.89
CA CYS A 40 -3.90 12.18 11.68
C CYS A 40 -3.25 13.48 11.19
N SER A 41 -3.10 13.64 9.87
CA SER A 41 -2.55 14.86 9.27
C SER A 41 -3.43 16.08 9.55
N VAL A 42 -4.75 15.93 9.46
CA VAL A 42 -5.71 17.00 9.77
C VAL A 42 -5.70 17.34 11.26
N LEU A 43 -5.64 16.34 12.15
CA LEU A 43 -5.53 16.56 13.61
C LEU A 43 -4.25 17.33 13.96
N VAL A 44 -3.11 16.96 13.40
CA VAL A 44 -1.84 17.66 13.61
C VAL A 44 -1.92 19.09 13.08
N SER A 45 -2.36 19.27 11.83
CA SER A 45 -2.47 20.58 11.17
C SER A 45 -3.45 21.51 11.88
N ALA A 46 -4.63 21.01 12.27
CA ALA A 46 -5.62 21.78 13.01
C ALA A 46 -5.07 22.30 14.34
N THR A 47 -4.16 21.54 14.95
CA THR A 47 -3.60 21.91 16.26
C THR A 47 -2.39 22.82 16.16
N GLN A 48 -1.74 22.87 14.99
CA GLN A 48 -0.75 23.87 14.65
C GLN A 48 -1.38 25.23 14.29
N PHE A 49 -2.64 25.24 13.83
CA PHE A 49 -3.33 26.46 13.40
C PHE A 49 -3.98 27.28 14.54
N PHE A 50 -4.17 26.71 15.73
CA PHE A 50 -4.73 27.42 16.91
C PHE A 50 -3.67 27.82 17.94
N GLY A 51 -2.38 27.69 17.64
CA GLY A 51 -1.27 28.13 18.48
C GLY A 51 -0.36 29.12 17.75
N ASN A 52 -0.02 30.24 18.39
CA ASN A 52 1.03 31.12 17.90
C ASN A 52 2.36 30.34 17.78
N PRO A 53 3.23 30.65 16.78
CA PRO A 53 4.53 30.03 16.65
C PRO A 53 5.36 30.14 17.93
N MET A 54 6.28 29.20 18.14
CA MET A 54 7.18 29.11 19.30
C MET A 54 7.80 30.48 19.62
N TYR A 55 7.39 31.11 20.72
CA TYR A 55 7.98 32.37 21.20
C TYR A 55 9.14 32.07 22.15
N CYS A 56 10.31 32.61 21.84
CA CYS A 56 11.50 32.53 22.69
C CYS A 56 11.32 33.45 23.90
N VAL A 57 11.21 32.87 25.10
CA VAL A 57 11.17 33.61 26.37
C VAL A 57 12.48 33.39 27.12
N THR A 58 13.16 34.49 27.46
CA THR A 58 14.33 34.49 28.33
C THR A 58 13.94 34.06 29.75
N HIS A 59 14.85 33.37 30.43
CA HIS A 59 14.63 32.52 31.62
C HIS A 59 13.96 33.21 32.84
N ASP A 60 13.82 34.54 32.82
CA ASP A 60 13.40 35.34 33.97
C ASP A 60 11.92 35.78 33.95
N MET A 61 11.12 35.37 32.95
CA MET A 61 9.69 35.72 32.83
C MET A 61 8.78 34.54 32.41
N VAL A 62 8.95 33.34 32.98
CA VAL A 62 8.11 32.18 32.64
C VAL A 62 6.96 32.02 33.64
N PRO A 63 5.71 32.39 33.31
CA PRO A 63 4.54 32.06 34.13
C PRO A 63 4.29 30.53 34.12
N PRO A 64 3.95 29.90 35.26
CA PRO A 64 3.85 28.43 35.41
C PRO A 64 2.78 27.78 34.50
N LYS A 65 1.86 28.58 33.94
CA LYS A 65 0.86 28.16 32.95
C LYS A 65 1.48 27.65 31.64
N ILE A 66 2.64 28.16 31.24
CA ILE A 66 3.28 27.81 29.95
C ILE A 66 4.00 26.46 30.04
N MET A 67 4.50 26.09 31.22
CA MET A 67 5.16 24.79 31.48
C MET A 67 4.20 23.62 31.15
N ASN A 68 2.94 23.72 31.58
CA ASN A 68 1.92 22.69 31.36
C ASN A 68 1.39 22.69 29.90
N GLN A 69 1.37 23.86 29.25
CA GLN A 69 0.96 23.98 27.84
C GLN A 69 1.98 23.32 26.90
N ASN A 70 3.28 23.52 27.15
CA ASN A 70 4.37 22.90 26.40
C ASN A 70 4.38 21.37 26.57
N GLN A 71 4.08 20.88 27.78
CA GLN A 71 3.91 19.45 28.05
C GLN A 71 2.73 18.84 27.26
N SER A 72 1.61 19.55 27.12
CA SER A 72 0.47 19.07 26.32
C SER A 72 0.80 18.99 24.83
N TYR A 73 1.51 19.97 24.26
CA TYR A 73 1.98 19.91 22.88
C TYR A 73 2.98 18.76 22.65
N ALA A 74 3.97 18.62 23.51
CA ALA A 74 4.95 17.53 23.44
C ALA A 74 4.29 16.16 23.56
N THR A 75 3.32 16.00 24.46
CA THR A 75 2.57 14.75 24.63
C THR A 75 1.76 14.40 23.38
N ARG A 76 1.10 15.39 22.76
CA ARG A 76 0.29 15.17 21.55
C ARG A 76 1.16 14.85 20.33
N TYR A 77 2.33 15.46 20.22
CA TYR A 77 3.32 15.14 19.20
C TYR A 77 3.81 13.70 19.33
N LEU A 78 4.22 13.28 20.54
CA LEU A 78 4.64 11.91 20.85
C LEU A 78 3.54 10.89 20.51
N ILE A 79 2.28 11.21 20.83
CA ILE A 79 1.14 10.34 20.50
C ILE A 79 0.98 10.19 18.97
N CYS A 80 1.14 11.27 18.20
CA CYS A 80 1.02 11.21 16.74
C CYS A 80 2.14 10.40 16.09
N GLU A 81 3.35 10.51 16.62
CA GLU A 81 4.52 9.73 16.20
C GLU A 81 4.32 8.23 16.44
N VAL A 82 3.89 7.86 17.65
CA VAL A 82 3.54 6.48 18.00
C VAL A 82 2.39 5.96 17.12
N LEU A 83 1.36 6.77 16.87
CA LEU A 83 0.25 6.38 15.98
C LEU A 83 0.69 6.19 14.53
N ASN A 84 1.62 7.01 14.02
CA ASN A 84 2.17 6.85 12.68
C ASN A 84 3.00 5.55 12.57
N LEU A 85 3.81 5.25 13.59
CA LEU A 85 4.57 4.00 13.67
C LEU A 85 3.62 2.78 13.71
N ILE A 86 2.57 2.83 14.53
CA ILE A 86 1.54 1.79 14.59
C ILE A 86 0.85 1.60 13.23
N ASN A 87 0.55 2.68 12.51
CA ASN A 87 -0.05 2.60 11.18
C ASN A 87 0.88 1.90 10.17
N VAL A 88 2.17 2.27 10.15
CA VAL A 88 3.14 1.62 9.25
C VAL A 88 3.31 0.14 9.58
N LEU A 89 3.47 -0.21 10.86
CA LEU A 89 3.57 -1.60 11.32
C LEU A 89 2.28 -2.39 11.04
N GLY A 90 1.12 -1.76 11.23
CA GLY A 90 -0.19 -2.34 10.91
C GLY A 90 -0.33 -2.67 9.43
N GLN A 91 0.13 -1.78 8.54
CA GLN A 91 0.15 -2.06 7.10
C GLN A 91 1.09 -3.21 6.75
N ILE A 92 2.31 -3.25 7.31
CA ILE A 92 3.25 -4.35 7.10
C ILE A 92 2.63 -5.68 7.59
N PHE A 93 2.04 -5.70 8.78
CA PHE A 93 1.41 -6.90 9.34
C PHE A 93 0.25 -7.38 8.48
N PHE A 94 -0.63 -6.47 8.06
CA PHE A 94 -1.78 -6.85 7.27
C PHE A 94 -1.36 -7.41 5.92
N ILE A 95 -0.45 -6.73 5.22
CA ILE A 95 0.08 -7.20 3.93
C ILE A 95 0.77 -8.56 4.12
N ASN A 96 1.55 -8.74 5.19
CA ASN A 96 2.17 -10.02 5.50
C ASN A 96 1.13 -11.13 5.70
N LYS A 97 0.04 -10.87 6.40
CA LYS A 97 -1.06 -11.83 6.58
C LYS A 97 -1.78 -12.15 5.27
N PHE A 98 -1.97 -11.15 4.41
CA PHE A 98 -2.58 -11.34 3.08
C PHE A 98 -1.71 -12.21 2.17
N LEU A 99 -0.39 -12.04 2.22
CA LEU A 99 0.59 -12.81 1.43
C LEU A 99 1.03 -14.12 2.13
N GLY A 100 0.30 -14.60 3.14
CA GLY A 100 0.61 -15.88 3.79
C GLY A 100 1.93 -15.92 4.57
N GLY A 101 2.41 -14.76 5.06
CA GLY A 101 3.60 -14.66 5.91
C GLY A 101 4.92 -14.39 5.17
N MET A 102 4.88 -14.24 3.84
CA MET A 102 6.08 -14.12 3.01
C MET A 102 6.51 -12.67 2.72
N PHE A 103 5.76 -11.66 3.19
CA PHE A 103 6.05 -10.26 2.86
C PHE A 103 7.30 -9.74 3.59
N THR A 104 7.52 -10.12 4.84
CA THR A 104 8.67 -9.61 5.62
C THR A 104 10.02 -10.07 5.06
N THR A 105 10.09 -11.31 4.57
CA THR A 105 11.29 -11.90 3.95
C THR A 105 11.41 -11.61 2.45
N TYR A 106 10.39 -11.00 1.84
CA TYR A 106 10.32 -10.78 0.40
C TYR A 106 11.46 -9.91 -0.13
N GLY A 107 11.70 -8.73 0.46
CA GLY A 107 12.73 -7.82 -0.02
C GLY A 107 14.15 -8.37 0.10
N THR A 108 14.44 -9.09 1.19
CA THR A 108 15.74 -9.76 1.37
C THR A 108 15.96 -10.88 0.36
N GLU A 109 14.89 -11.61 0.02
CA GLU A 109 14.95 -12.70 -0.96
C GLU A 109 15.16 -12.16 -2.38
N VAL A 110 14.53 -11.03 -2.73
CA VAL A 110 14.72 -10.35 -4.02
C VAL A 110 16.17 -9.88 -4.20
N ILE A 111 16.83 -9.41 -3.13
CA ILE A 111 18.25 -9.01 -3.19
C ILE A 111 19.16 -10.23 -3.39
N ARG A 112 18.91 -11.34 -2.69
CA ARG A 112 19.66 -12.60 -2.89
C ARG A 112 19.49 -13.14 -4.31
N PHE A 113 18.27 -13.12 -4.81
CA PHE A 113 17.88 -13.52 -6.14
C PHE A 113 18.61 -12.75 -7.25
N MET A 114 19.00 -11.49 -7.03
CA MET A 114 19.78 -10.71 -8.01
C MET A 114 21.23 -11.18 -8.16
N ASN A 115 21.74 -11.96 -7.20
CA ASN A 115 23.10 -12.51 -7.19
C ASN A 115 23.18 -13.98 -7.63
N GLU A 116 22.05 -14.67 -7.80
CA GLU A 116 21.99 -16.10 -8.16
C GLU A 116 21.79 -16.33 -9.68
N ASP A 117 22.24 -17.50 -10.17
CA ASP A 117 22.26 -17.84 -11.59
C ASP A 117 20.84 -17.89 -12.22
N PRO A 118 20.65 -17.43 -13.48
CA PRO A 118 19.33 -17.25 -14.09
C PRO A 118 18.49 -18.52 -14.30
N GLU A 119 19.12 -19.70 -14.29
CA GLU A 119 18.51 -20.96 -14.78
C GLU A 119 17.69 -21.71 -13.71
N VAL A 120 17.92 -21.45 -12.42
CA VAL A 120 17.23 -22.10 -11.27
C VAL A 120 16.33 -21.10 -10.53
N ARG A 121 15.92 -20.05 -11.23
CA ARG A 121 15.36 -18.85 -10.63
C ARG A 121 13.83 -18.95 -10.51
N TYR A 122 13.32 -19.29 -9.33
CA TYR A 122 11.87 -19.29 -9.03
C TYR A 122 11.49 -18.10 -8.14
N ASP A 123 10.65 -17.19 -8.65
CA ASP A 123 10.14 -16.08 -7.83
C ASP A 123 9.21 -16.62 -6.72
N PRO A 124 9.44 -16.28 -5.44
CA PRO A 124 8.60 -16.75 -4.33
C PRO A 124 7.11 -16.37 -4.49
N MET A 125 6.83 -15.28 -5.22
CA MET A 125 5.47 -14.84 -5.52
C MET A 125 4.73 -15.77 -6.50
N THR A 126 5.44 -16.58 -7.31
CA THR A 126 4.83 -17.52 -8.27
C THR A 126 4.06 -18.65 -7.58
N MET A 127 4.39 -18.95 -6.31
CA MET A 127 3.67 -19.95 -5.51
C MET A 127 2.33 -19.46 -4.99
N ILE A 128 2.18 -18.15 -4.76
CA ILE A 128 0.95 -17.54 -4.22
C ILE A 128 0.09 -17.00 -5.35
N PHE A 129 0.72 -16.41 -6.37
CA PHE A 129 0.04 -15.89 -7.55
C PHE A 129 0.80 -16.37 -8.81
N PRO A 130 0.22 -17.25 -9.65
CA PRO A 130 0.83 -17.71 -10.89
C PRO A 130 0.63 -16.70 -12.04
N LYS A 131 1.65 -16.51 -12.88
CA LYS A 131 1.62 -15.58 -14.04
C LYS A 131 1.09 -16.26 -15.32
N MET A 132 1.17 -17.59 -15.38
CA MET A 132 0.80 -18.45 -16.52
C MET A 132 0.06 -19.69 -16.02
N THR A 133 -1.02 -20.10 -16.70
CA THR A 133 -1.74 -21.35 -16.40
C THR A 133 -2.15 -22.08 -17.68
N LYS A 134 -2.20 -23.42 -17.64
CA LYS A 134 -2.61 -24.27 -18.76
C LYS A 134 -4.11 -24.52 -18.66
N CYS A 135 -4.89 -23.90 -19.53
CA CYS A 135 -6.34 -24.10 -19.61
C CYS A 135 -6.66 -25.12 -20.70
N ARG A 136 -7.35 -26.22 -20.32
CA ARG A 136 -7.83 -27.24 -21.25
C ARG A 136 -9.25 -26.91 -21.69
N PHE A 137 -9.43 -26.61 -22.96
CA PHE A 137 -10.74 -26.40 -23.58
C PHE A 137 -11.21 -27.69 -24.25
N HIS A 138 -12.45 -28.11 -23.98
CA HIS A 138 -13.05 -29.27 -24.64
C HIS A 138 -13.97 -28.75 -25.76
N ARG A 139 -13.71 -29.13 -27.01
CA ARG A 139 -14.56 -28.83 -28.17
C ARG A 139 -15.03 -30.11 -28.84
N TYR A 140 -16.21 -30.08 -29.44
CA TYR A 140 -16.76 -31.21 -30.20
C TYR A 140 -16.43 -31.01 -31.68
N GLY A 141 -15.75 -31.99 -32.29
CA GLY A 141 -15.49 -31.99 -33.73
C GLY A 141 -16.75 -32.30 -34.54
N THR A 142 -16.69 -32.13 -35.86
CA THR A 142 -17.79 -32.50 -36.78
C THR A 142 -18.17 -33.98 -36.73
N SER A 143 -17.27 -34.83 -36.23
CA SER A 143 -17.49 -36.27 -36.00
C SER A 143 -18.11 -36.60 -34.63
N GLY A 144 -18.41 -35.61 -33.77
CA GLY A 144 -18.98 -35.83 -32.44
C GLY A 144 -17.98 -36.24 -31.35
N ASP A 145 -16.70 -36.38 -31.69
CA ASP A 145 -15.62 -36.73 -30.75
C ASP A 145 -15.14 -35.51 -29.93
N VAL A 146 -14.71 -35.75 -28.69
CA VAL A 146 -14.26 -34.71 -27.74
C VAL A 146 -12.79 -34.39 -28.01
N GLN A 147 -12.54 -33.26 -28.67
CA GLN A 147 -11.20 -32.75 -28.93
C GLN A 147 -10.76 -31.81 -27.79
N LYS A 148 -9.67 -32.15 -27.12
CA LYS A 148 -9.06 -31.33 -26.06
C LYS A 148 -8.05 -30.37 -26.69
N HIS A 149 -8.23 -29.08 -26.46
CA HIS A 149 -7.29 -28.03 -26.87
C HIS A 149 -6.70 -27.36 -25.64
N ASP A 150 -5.40 -27.55 -25.48
CA ASP A 150 -4.64 -26.95 -24.40
C ASP A 150 -4.13 -25.58 -24.85
N SER A 151 -4.50 -24.52 -24.12
CA SER A 151 -4.00 -23.16 -24.36
C SER A 151 -3.40 -22.57 -23.09
N ILE A 152 -2.48 -21.64 -23.24
CA ILE A 152 -1.80 -20.97 -22.12
C ILE A 152 -2.53 -19.64 -21.87
N CYS A 153 -2.97 -19.43 -20.64
CA CYS A 153 -3.57 -18.19 -20.19
C CYS A 153 -2.58 -17.40 -19.33
N LEU A 154 -2.46 -16.11 -19.61
CA LEU A 154 -1.68 -15.17 -18.81
C LEU A 154 -2.61 -14.49 -17.80
N LEU A 155 -2.14 -14.23 -16.59
CA LEU A 155 -2.82 -13.40 -15.59
C LEU A 155 -2.07 -12.08 -15.44
N PRO A 156 -2.32 -11.07 -16.30
CA PRO A 156 -1.50 -9.86 -16.39
C PRO A 156 -1.50 -9.04 -15.09
N LEU A 157 -2.59 -9.15 -14.31
CA LEU A 157 -2.76 -8.50 -13.01
C LEU A 157 -1.66 -8.91 -12.01
N ASN A 158 -1.19 -10.15 -12.10
CA ASN A 158 -0.18 -10.67 -11.20
C ASN A 158 1.24 -10.18 -11.53
N ILE A 159 1.53 -9.92 -12.81
CA ILE A 159 2.80 -9.32 -13.24
C ILE A 159 2.92 -7.89 -12.67
N ILE A 160 1.81 -7.15 -12.63
CA ILE A 160 1.77 -5.80 -12.05
C ILE A 160 1.95 -5.87 -10.54
N ASN A 161 1.21 -6.75 -9.85
CA ASN A 161 1.29 -6.90 -8.41
C ASN A 161 2.71 -7.21 -7.94
N GLU A 162 3.43 -8.11 -8.61
CA GLU A 162 4.82 -8.43 -8.26
C GLU A 162 5.72 -7.19 -8.20
N LYS A 163 5.63 -6.27 -9.18
CA LYS A 163 6.45 -5.05 -9.21
C LYS A 163 6.02 -4.04 -8.16
N VAL A 164 4.71 -3.92 -7.94
CA VAL A 164 4.15 -3.04 -6.90
C VAL A 164 4.57 -3.50 -5.50
N TYR A 165 4.56 -4.80 -5.21
CA TYR A 165 4.95 -5.32 -3.89
C TYR A 165 6.44 -5.15 -3.57
N ILE A 166 7.32 -5.22 -4.59
CA ILE A 166 8.76 -4.94 -4.41
C ILE A 166 8.94 -3.49 -4.01
N PHE A 167 8.32 -2.57 -4.76
CA PHE A 167 8.37 -1.14 -4.47
C PHE A 167 7.81 -0.82 -3.07
N LEU A 168 6.64 -1.39 -2.73
CA LEU A 168 5.99 -1.20 -1.43
C LEU A 168 6.84 -1.70 -0.27
N TRP A 169 7.57 -2.81 -0.43
CA TRP A 169 8.41 -3.35 0.64
C TRP A 169 9.54 -2.38 1.01
N PHE A 170 10.27 -1.86 0.01
CA PHE A 170 11.33 -0.88 0.25
C PHE A 170 10.77 0.43 0.80
N TRP A 171 9.64 0.89 0.25
CA TRP A 171 8.98 2.11 0.70
C TRP A 171 8.51 2.03 2.15
N LEU A 172 7.78 0.97 2.52
CA LEU A 172 7.30 0.77 3.89
C LEU A 172 8.44 0.50 4.86
N GLY A 173 9.50 -0.20 4.44
CA GLY A 173 10.72 -0.38 5.23
C GLY A 173 11.41 0.95 5.55
N VAL A 174 11.61 1.82 4.55
CA VAL A 174 12.18 3.16 4.74
C VAL A 174 11.29 4.03 5.63
N LEU A 175 9.97 4.02 5.40
CA LEU A 175 9.04 4.77 6.25
C LEU A 175 9.04 4.28 7.70
N ALA A 176 9.16 2.97 7.93
CA ALA A 176 9.27 2.40 9.27
C ALA A 176 10.56 2.83 9.97
N VAL A 177 11.69 2.85 9.26
CA VAL A 177 12.98 3.32 9.79
C VAL A 177 12.94 4.80 10.12
N ILE A 178 12.44 5.64 9.19
CA ILE A 178 12.31 7.09 9.43
C ILE A 178 11.37 7.37 10.61
N SER A 179 10.25 6.66 10.69
CA SER A 179 9.28 6.82 11.79
C SER A 179 9.75 6.23 13.12
N GLY A 180 10.75 5.35 13.11
CA GLY A 180 11.37 4.80 14.33
C GLY A 180 12.60 5.59 14.80
N LEU A 181 13.16 6.45 13.95
CA LEU A 181 14.29 7.34 14.26
C LEU A 181 13.88 8.77 14.60
N ALA A 182 12.64 9.16 14.24
CA ALA A 182 12.00 10.39 14.69
C ALA A 182 11.71 10.31 16.20
#